data_AF-A0A673HB79-F1
#
_entry.id   AF-A0A673HB79-F1
#
_cell.length_a   1.000
_cell.length_b   1.000
_cell.length_c   1.000
_cell.angle_alpha   90.00
_cell.angle_beta   90.00
_cell.angle_gamma   90.00
#
_symmetry.space_group_name_H-M   'P 1'
#
loop_
_entity.id
_entity.type
_entity.pdbx_description
1 polymer ?
#
loop_
_entity_poly.entity_id
_entity_poly.type
_entity_poly.pdbx_seq_one_letter_code
_entity_poly.pdbx_strand_id
1 'polypeptide(L)'
;MDLEEAYQVVGEFGRHQKRMVTILVLLQIYMACQSMLIILVGAVPEYHIEPVTGSPDDDITQSVKFTEDVSSIVTEWYLIKHQAYKVNLAGSLFFAGVLIGNVLFGPLSDKIGRKPVFLTGLFFEVLFGYGTALAPSYEIFAVSRLLVGMMNGGMALVCFVLTQEYVGKCYWAMTGTLTNMTFAVGITLFAALGYYVRPWRNLATVANCPGLLLFLFCFFFLTLPESPRWLYSRGHTEKAEDILQDFAVRNGKGRIPVKLWRTYSTSAPDAASPGVFQLVTHPILRWRTVVLMYVWYACSLVYYGLTLSASEDKGNRYLSVAMYGLVELPAYPLCMYFINKQWAGRRKSMSYFLAIAGVSCLLTMFVPVSGSLLSATSLALVGKLMVSAAFNIVYVYTSELYPTVIRNAGLGVCSMSCRVGGILAPFVPSMKSLHTSMPFMVFCLSGISAACLGLLLPETLNKPAAETLDELSSPTYQRILEPYNQILHFF
;
A
#
# COMPACT_ATOMS: atom_id res chain seq x y z
N MET A 1 -14.59 24.95 -24.09
CA MET A 1 -15.27 23.90 -23.31
C MET A 1 -14.45 23.63 -22.07
N ASP A 2 -15.10 23.30 -20.96
CA ASP A 2 -14.38 22.91 -19.74
C ASP A 2 -13.73 21.53 -19.93
N LEU A 3 -12.73 21.21 -19.11
CA LEU A 3 -11.96 19.98 -19.24
C LEU A 3 -12.86 18.75 -19.10
N GLU A 4 -13.83 18.75 -18.19
CA GLU A 4 -14.75 17.62 -18.03
C GLU A 4 -15.70 17.46 -19.23
N GLU A 5 -16.16 18.57 -19.81
CA GLU A 5 -16.93 18.54 -21.07
C GLU A 5 -16.09 17.94 -22.20
N ALA A 6 -14.79 18.29 -22.26
CA ALA A 6 -13.88 17.70 -23.23
C ALA A 6 -13.75 16.18 -23.04
N TYR A 7 -13.66 15.67 -21.80
CA TYR A 7 -13.66 14.22 -21.54
C TYR A 7 -14.97 13.54 -21.96
N GLN A 8 -16.13 14.18 -21.76
CA GLN A 8 -17.41 13.66 -22.23
C GLN A 8 -17.46 13.55 -23.75
N VAL A 9 -17.00 14.60 -24.44
CA VAL A 9 -16.95 14.67 -25.91
C VAL A 9 -15.96 13.64 -26.48
N VAL A 10 -14.77 13.51 -25.91
CA VAL A 10 -13.72 12.55 -26.32
C VAL A 10 -14.11 11.10 -25.97
N GLY A 11 -14.93 10.93 -24.94
CA GLY A 11 -15.26 9.65 -24.31
C GLY A 11 -14.50 9.50 -23.00
N GLU A 12 -15.24 9.38 -21.89
CA GLU A 12 -14.66 9.34 -20.53
C GLU A 12 -13.84 8.07 -20.27
N PHE A 13 -14.11 6.99 -21.00
CA PHE A 13 -13.42 5.70 -20.88
C PHE A 13 -13.43 4.91 -22.21
N GLY A 14 -12.86 5.50 -23.26
CA GLY A 14 -12.77 4.91 -24.58
C GLY A 14 -11.76 3.76 -24.71
N ARG A 15 -11.68 3.13 -25.89
CA ARG A 15 -10.81 1.96 -26.13
C ARG A 15 -9.33 2.25 -25.88
N HIS A 16 -8.88 3.45 -26.24
CA HIS A 16 -7.48 3.82 -26.07
C HIS A 16 -7.12 4.04 -24.59
N GLN A 17 -7.95 4.81 -23.88
CA GLN A 17 -7.81 5.02 -22.43
C GLN A 17 -7.88 3.70 -21.66
N LYS A 18 -8.78 2.79 -22.04
CA LYS A 18 -8.84 1.42 -21.49
C LYS A 18 -7.51 0.69 -21.61
N ARG A 19 -6.89 0.69 -22.80
CA ARG A 19 -5.57 0.06 -23.00
C ARG A 19 -4.49 0.66 -22.09
N MET A 20 -4.44 2.00 -22.00
CA MET A 20 -3.47 2.69 -21.14
C MET A 20 -3.68 2.37 -19.66
N VAL A 21 -4.92 2.45 -19.18
CA VAL A 21 -5.29 2.09 -17.82
C VAL A 21 -4.95 0.63 -17.53
N THR A 22 -5.23 -0.30 -18.44
CA THR A 22 -4.86 -1.71 -18.27
C THR A 22 -3.35 -1.89 -18.12
N ILE A 23 -2.53 -1.19 -18.90
CA ILE A 23 -1.07 -1.28 -18.80
C ILE A 23 -0.57 -0.74 -17.45
N LEU A 24 -1.06 0.43 -17.04
CA LEU A 24 -0.71 1.04 -15.75
C LEU A 24 -1.16 0.17 -14.56
N VAL A 25 -2.33 -0.45 -14.68
CA VAL A 25 -2.86 -1.38 -13.68
C VAL A 25 -2.04 -2.67 -13.63
N LEU A 26 -1.65 -3.24 -14.79
CA LEU A 26 -0.81 -4.45 -14.85
C LEU A 26 0.58 -4.22 -14.22
N LEU A 27 1.09 -3.00 -14.25
CA LEU A 27 2.33 -2.66 -13.53
C LEU A 27 2.22 -2.94 -12.03
N GLN A 28 1.02 -2.84 -11.43
CA GLN A 28 0.84 -3.16 -10.01
C GLN A 28 1.23 -4.58 -9.65
N ILE A 29 1.20 -5.51 -10.62
CA ILE A 29 1.73 -6.88 -10.45
C ILE A 29 3.24 -6.82 -10.17
N TYR A 30 3.99 -6.07 -10.98
CA TYR A 30 5.43 -5.88 -10.78
C TYR A 30 5.72 -5.19 -9.44
N MET A 31 4.96 -4.14 -9.10
CA MET A 31 5.11 -3.43 -7.83
C MET A 31 4.88 -4.36 -6.63
N ALA A 32 3.86 -5.22 -6.72
CA ALA A 32 3.56 -6.23 -5.70
C ALA A 32 4.71 -7.22 -5.54
N CYS A 33 5.27 -7.75 -6.64
CA CYS A 33 6.44 -8.64 -6.61
C CYS A 33 7.63 -7.99 -5.88
N GLN A 34 7.95 -6.72 -6.18
CA GLN A 34 9.06 -6.03 -5.53
C GLN A 34 8.79 -5.73 -4.05
N SER A 35 7.54 -5.42 -3.70
CA SER A 35 7.15 -5.16 -2.31
C SER A 35 7.22 -6.41 -1.43
N MET A 36 6.78 -7.55 -1.98
CA MET A 36 6.66 -8.81 -1.25
C MET A 36 7.91 -9.70 -1.36
N LEU A 37 8.93 -9.26 -2.11
CA LEU A 37 10.16 -10.03 -2.34
C LEU A 37 10.79 -10.56 -1.05
N ILE A 38 10.82 -9.73 0.00
CA ILE A 38 11.44 -10.08 1.29
C ILE A 38 10.75 -11.25 2.00
N ILE A 39 9.46 -11.50 1.74
CA ILE A 39 8.69 -12.58 2.38
C ILE A 39 9.28 -13.95 2.01
N LEU A 40 9.66 -14.13 0.74
CA LEU A 40 10.22 -15.41 0.28
C LEU A 40 11.74 -15.42 0.39
N VAL A 41 12.40 -14.30 0.06
CA VAL A 41 13.86 -14.19 0.08
C VAL A 41 14.42 -14.20 1.51
N GLY A 42 13.69 -13.63 2.46
CA GLY A 42 14.01 -13.57 3.89
C GLY A 42 13.53 -14.77 4.71
N ALA A 43 13.00 -15.82 4.07
CA ALA A 43 12.53 -17.00 4.78
C ALA A 43 13.67 -17.67 5.58
N VAL A 44 13.41 -17.93 6.86
CA VAL A 44 14.34 -18.58 7.77
C VAL A 44 14.04 -20.09 7.77
N PRO A 45 14.90 -20.94 7.17
CA PRO A 45 14.76 -22.39 7.31
C PRO A 45 15.07 -22.84 8.74
N GLU A 46 14.51 -23.98 9.15
CA GLU A 46 14.90 -24.61 10.42
C GLU A 46 16.40 -24.98 10.37
N TYR A 47 17.10 -24.73 11.47
CA TYR A 47 18.54 -24.98 11.58
C TYR A 47 18.87 -25.64 12.90
N HIS A 48 19.83 -26.55 12.87
CA HIS A 48 20.41 -27.17 14.05
C HIS A 48 21.88 -26.79 14.17
N ILE A 49 22.29 -26.46 15.39
CA ILE A 49 23.69 -26.15 15.71
C ILE A 49 24.28 -27.41 16.31
N GLU A 50 25.12 -28.08 15.53
CA GLU A 50 25.87 -29.24 16.02
C GLU A 50 27.20 -28.74 16.61
N PRO A 51 27.53 -29.11 17.87
CA PRO A 51 28.88 -28.92 18.37
C PRO A 51 29.81 -29.86 17.61
N VAL A 52 30.81 -29.31 16.92
CA VAL A 52 31.85 -30.11 16.27
C VAL A 52 32.76 -30.67 17.36
N THR A 53 32.65 -31.96 17.67
CA THR A 53 33.61 -32.65 18.53
C THR A 53 34.85 -33.02 17.73
N GLY A 54 35.85 -32.13 17.72
CA GLY A 54 37.18 -32.39 17.15
C GLY A 54 38.28 -31.73 17.97
N SER A 55 39.11 -32.57 18.62
CA SER A 55 40.37 -32.32 19.36
C SER A 55 40.45 -31.15 20.38
N PRO A 56 41.23 -31.29 21.49
CA PRO A 56 41.16 -30.37 22.63
C PRO A 56 41.77 -28.97 22.42
N ASP A 57 42.22 -28.61 21.21
CA ASP A 57 43.05 -27.42 20.97
C ASP A 57 42.56 -26.49 19.84
N ASP A 58 41.39 -26.74 19.24
CA ASP A 58 40.77 -25.79 18.31
C ASP A 58 39.52 -25.18 18.93
N ASP A 59 39.43 -23.85 18.90
CA ASP A 59 38.25 -23.07 19.28
C ASP A 59 36.99 -23.73 18.70
N ILE A 60 35.95 -23.89 19.52
CA ILE A 60 34.70 -24.59 19.18
C ILE A 60 34.05 -23.92 17.95
N THR A 61 34.39 -24.38 16.75
CA THR A 61 33.72 -23.97 15.51
C THR A 61 32.36 -24.65 15.46
N GLN A 62 31.31 -23.94 15.84
CA GLN A 62 29.93 -24.40 15.72
C GLN A 62 29.58 -24.53 14.22
N SER A 63 29.33 -25.76 13.74
CA SER A 63 28.82 -25.97 12.38
C SER A 63 27.30 -25.89 12.38
N VAL A 64 26.74 -24.95 11.60
CA VAL A 64 25.28 -24.83 11.44
C VAL A 64 24.85 -25.66 10.23
N LYS A 65 23.96 -26.64 10.46
CA LYS A 65 23.29 -27.37 9.39
C LYS A 65 21.85 -26.89 9.28
N PHE A 66 21.46 -26.46 8.08
CA PHE A 66 20.08 -26.15 7.76
C PHE A 66 19.34 -27.46 7.43
N THR A 67 18.14 -27.62 7.97
CA THR A 67 17.32 -28.84 7.79
C THR A 67 16.72 -28.92 6.38
N GLU A 68 16.66 -27.80 5.66
CA GLU A 68 16.14 -27.71 4.29
C GLU A 68 17.17 -27.08 3.34
N ASP A 69 17.30 -27.63 2.12
CA ASP A 69 18.07 -27.05 1.01
C ASP A 69 17.35 -25.81 0.41
N VAL A 70 17.10 -24.80 1.24
CA VAL A 70 16.48 -23.54 0.83
C VAL A 70 17.55 -22.49 0.64
N SER A 71 17.64 -21.93 -0.57
CA SER A 71 18.48 -20.78 -0.86
C SER A 71 17.76 -19.49 -0.43
N SER A 72 18.22 -18.86 0.64
CA SER A 72 17.72 -17.57 1.14
C SER A 72 18.87 -16.64 1.55
N ILE A 73 18.58 -15.36 1.82
CA ILE A 73 19.60 -14.43 2.34
C ILE A 73 20.13 -14.87 3.72
N VAL A 74 19.32 -15.66 4.44
CA VAL A 74 19.68 -16.20 5.75
C VAL A 74 20.71 -17.31 5.62
N THR A 75 20.54 -18.20 4.64
CA THR A 75 21.48 -19.31 4.39
C THR A 75 22.78 -18.84 3.76
N GLU A 76 22.72 -17.80 2.92
CA GLU A 76 23.91 -17.30 2.21
C GLU A 76 24.82 -16.44 3.09
N TRP A 77 24.24 -15.56 3.90
CA TRP A 77 25.02 -14.67 4.78
C TRP A 77 24.97 -15.08 6.26
N TYR A 78 24.49 -16.30 6.57
CA TYR A 78 24.39 -16.85 7.92
C TYR A 78 23.75 -15.87 8.93
N LEU A 79 22.61 -15.29 8.56
CA LEU A 79 21.90 -14.28 9.36
C LEU A 79 21.13 -14.92 10.53
N ILE A 80 21.86 -15.51 11.48
CA ILE A 80 21.32 -16.30 12.59
C ILE A 80 21.69 -15.65 13.94
N LYS A 81 20.99 -16.01 15.03
CA LYS A 81 21.20 -15.52 16.39
C LYS A 81 21.24 -13.98 16.43
N HIS A 82 22.38 -13.38 16.79
CA HIS A 82 22.57 -11.94 16.90
C HIS A 82 22.41 -11.19 15.57
N GLN A 83 22.48 -11.87 14.42
CA GLN A 83 22.32 -11.27 13.10
C GLN A 83 20.93 -11.48 12.49
N ALA A 84 20.02 -12.19 13.17
CA ALA A 84 18.68 -12.49 12.63
C ALA A 84 17.82 -11.23 12.38
N TYR A 85 18.03 -10.16 13.17
CA TYR A 85 17.31 -8.89 13.00
C TYR A 85 17.54 -8.25 11.63
N LYS A 86 18.64 -8.58 10.95
CA LYS A 86 19.00 -8.03 9.64
C LYS A 86 17.97 -8.36 8.56
N VAL A 87 17.33 -9.53 8.64
CA VAL A 87 16.26 -9.91 7.70
C VAL A 87 15.09 -8.91 7.79
N ASN A 88 14.64 -8.63 9.01
CA ASN A 88 13.54 -7.69 9.26
C ASN A 88 13.94 -6.26 8.96
N LEU A 89 15.19 -5.91 9.26
CA LEU A 89 15.76 -4.61 8.94
C LEU A 89 15.71 -4.35 7.43
N ALA A 90 16.05 -5.32 6.59
CA ALA A 90 15.94 -5.18 5.13
C ALA A 90 14.50 -4.96 4.65
N GLY A 91 13.52 -5.65 5.25
CA GLY A 91 12.10 -5.40 5.00
C GLY A 91 11.65 -4.01 5.45
N SER A 92 12.12 -3.56 6.61
CA SER A 92 11.80 -2.25 7.19
C SER A 92 12.44 -1.11 6.40
N LEU A 93 13.66 -1.30 5.90
CA LEU A 93 14.36 -0.38 5.00
C LEU A 93 13.60 -0.21 3.69
N PHE A 94 13.04 -1.29 3.12
CA PHE A 94 12.17 -1.17 1.94
C PHE A 94 10.95 -0.27 2.23
N PHE A 95 10.22 -0.50 3.33
CA PHE A 95 9.06 0.33 3.68
C PHE A 95 9.44 1.77 4.06
N ALA A 96 10.62 1.98 4.65
CA ALA A 96 11.16 3.31 4.89
C ALA A 96 11.47 4.02 3.56
N GLY A 97 12.02 3.29 2.60
CA GLY A 97 12.16 3.73 1.22
C GLY A 97 10.83 4.17 0.63
N VAL A 98 9.79 3.33 0.73
CA VAL A 98 8.43 3.65 0.25
C VAL A 98 7.90 4.95 0.85
N LEU A 99 8.10 5.19 2.14
CA LEU A 99 7.72 6.44 2.79
C LEU A 99 8.45 7.64 2.17
N ILE A 100 9.79 7.56 2.03
CA ILE A 100 10.61 8.62 1.43
C ILE A 100 10.16 8.87 -0.03
N GLY A 101 9.94 7.80 -0.79
CA GLY A 101 9.46 7.85 -2.17
C GLY A 101 8.15 8.60 -2.31
N ASN A 102 7.15 8.27 -1.48
CA ASN A 102 5.85 8.95 -1.50
C ASN A 102 5.95 10.45 -1.22
N VAL A 103 6.81 10.86 -0.28
CA VAL A 103 6.99 12.26 0.10
C VAL A 103 7.72 13.05 -1.00
N LEU A 104 8.73 12.45 -1.64
CA LEU A 104 9.54 13.13 -2.65
C LEU A 104 8.87 13.17 -4.03
N PHE A 105 8.33 12.03 -4.49
CA PHE A 105 7.88 11.89 -5.88
C PHE A 105 6.51 12.53 -6.15
N GLY A 106 5.68 12.74 -5.12
CA GLY A 106 4.42 13.48 -5.25
C GLY A 106 4.65 14.89 -5.81
N PRO A 107 5.29 15.80 -5.05
CA PRO A 107 5.59 17.15 -5.51
C PRO A 107 6.49 17.19 -6.75
N LEU A 108 7.40 16.22 -6.89
CA LEU A 108 8.26 16.12 -8.07
C LEU A 108 7.44 15.88 -9.34
N SER A 109 6.46 14.97 -9.28
CA SER A 109 5.57 14.69 -10.41
C SER A 109 4.64 15.86 -10.74
N ASP A 110 4.25 16.67 -9.75
CA ASP A 110 3.50 17.91 -9.98
C ASP A 110 4.35 18.98 -10.67
N LYS A 111 5.66 19.02 -10.41
CA LYS A 111 6.57 20.02 -11.00
C LYS A 111 7.05 19.64 -12.40
N ILE A 112 7.52 18.41 -12.58
CA ILE A 112 8.18 17.94 -13.81
C ILE A 112 7.16 17.34 -14.80
N GLY A 113 6.10 16.72 -14.31
CA GLY A 113 5.13 15.95 -15.08
C GLY A 113 5.04 14.51 -14.59
N ARG A 114 3.91 13.85 -14.85
CA ARG A 114 3.66 12.47 -14.38
C ARG A 114 4.50 11.48 -15.15
N LYS A 115 4.50 11.57 -16.48
CA LYS A 115 5.21 10.65 -17.38
C LYS A 115 6.73 10.59 -17.13
N PRO A 116 7.50 11.71 -17.12
CA PRO A 116 8.94 11.65 -16.97
C PRO A 116 9.34 11.11 -15.60
N VAL A 117 8.63 11.50 -14.53
CA VAL A 117 8.89 11.00 -13.18
C VAL A 117 8.57 9.50 -13.06
N PHE A 118 7.49 9.06 -13.70
CA PHE A 118 7.14 7.64 -13.76
C PHE A 118 8.19 6.80 -14.52
N LEU A 119 8.61 7.23 -15.71
CA LEU A 119 9.57 6.48 -16.52
C LEU A 119 10.97 6.45 -15.89
N THR A 120 11.43 7.56 -15.31
CA THR A 120 12.71 7.60 -14.59
C THR A 120 12.67 6.76 -13.32
N GLY A 121 11.57 6.83 -12.56
CA GLY A 121 11.35 5.94 -11.42
C GLY A 121 11.44 4.47 -11.82
N LEU A 122 10.75 4.08 -12.91
CA LEU A 122 10.72 2.69 -13.36
C LEU A 122 12.10 2.20 -13.81
N PHE A 123 12.87 3.05 -14.49
CA PHE A 123 14.25 2.75 -14.85
C PHE A 123 15.11 2.46 -13.62
N PHE A 124 15.05 3.34 -12.61
CA PHE A 124 15.84 3.18 -11.39
C PHE A 124 15.35 2.02 -10.52
N GLU A 125 14.04 1.74 -10.46
CA GLU A 125 13.52 0.58 -9.73
C GLU A 125 14.07 -0.72 -10.31
N VAL A 126 14.05 -0.86 -11.65
CA VAL A 126 14.61 -2.02 -12.34
C VAL A 126 16.12 -2.14 -12.12
N LEU A 127 16.86 -1.02 -12.21
CA LEU A 127 18.30 -0.99 -11.98
C LEU A 127 18.67 -1.46 -10.56
N PHE A 128 18.03 -0.89 -9.53
CA PHE A 128 18.26 -1.27 -8.14
C PHE A 128 17.69 -2.66 -7.81
N GLY A 129 16.65 -3.10 -8.53
CA GLY A 129 16.10 -4.44 -8.46
C GLY A 129 17.09 -5.52 -8.90
N TYR A 130 17.76 -5.33 -10.03
CA TYR A 130 18.88 -6.19 -10.44
C TYR A 130 20.08 -6.07 -9.50
N GLY A 131 20.36 -4.87 -8.97
CA GLY A 131 21.35 -4.67 -7.92
C GLY A 131 21.06 -5.51 -6.66
N THR A 132 19.80 -5.68 -6.31
CA THR A 132 19.36 -6.56 -5.21
C THR A 132 19.62 -8.03 -5.51
N ALA A 133 19.36 -8.48 -6.73
CA ALA A 133 19.58 -9.88 -7.14
C ALA A 133 21.07 -10.26 -7.19
N LEU A 134 21.92 -9.30 -7.59
CA LEU A 134 23.37 -9.48 -7.75
C LEU A 134 24.18 -9.04 -6.53
N ALA A 135 23.53 -8.64 -5.44
CA ALA A 135 24.22 -8.11 -4.25
C ALA A 135 25.24 -9.12 -3.69
N PRO A 136 26.53 -8.76 -3.56
CA PRO A 136 27.55 -9.69 -3.04
C PRO A 136 27.57 -9.72 -1.49
N SER A 137 27.04 -8.69 -0.84
CA SER A 137 26.98 -8.57 0.62
C SER A 137 25.61 -8.09 1.08
N TYR A 138 25.30 -8.38 2.35
CA TYR A 138 24.06 -7.94 3.00
C TYR A 138 23.88 -6.41 2.96
N GLU A 139 24.95 -5.64 3.16
CA GLU A 139 24.85 -4.17 3.19
C GLU A 139 24.42 -3.61 1.83
N ILE A 140 24.96 -4.15 0.74
CA ILE A 140 24.57 -3.77 -0.63
C ILE A 140 23.11 -4.15 -0.88
N PHE A 141 22.68 -5.33 -0.42
CA PHE A 141 21.29 -5.77 -0.49
C PHE A 141 20.35 -4.86 0.32
N ALA A 142 20.73 -4.45 1.52
CA ALA A 142 19.93 -3.58 2.38
C ALA A 142 19.77 -2.18 1.75
N VAL A 143 20.85 -1.60 1.24
CA VAL A 143 20.83 -0.31 0.53
C VAL A 143 20.03 -0.40 -0.76
N SER A 144 20.20 -1.47 -1.55
CA SER A 144 19.42 -1.66 -2.77
C SER A 144 17.93 -1.79 -2.47
N ARG A 145 17.54 -2.50 -1.39
CA ARG A 145 16.14 -2.61 -0.94
C ARG A 145 15.54 -1.26 -0.53
N LEU A 146 16.31 -0.42 0.16
CA LEU A 146 15.89 0.96 0.48
C LEU A 146 15.61 1.77 -0.79
N LEU A 147 16.52 1.69 -1.77
CA LEU A 147 16.40 2.42 -3.03
C LEU A 147 15.25 1.89 -3.91
N VAL A 148 15.08 0.56 -4.00
CA VAL A 148 13.91 -0.07 -4.66
C VAL A 148 12.62 0.39 -3.98
N GLY A 149 12.58 0.42 -2.64
CA GLY A 149 11.43 0.94 -1.89
C GLY A 149 11.10 2.39 -2.23
N MET A 150 12.12 3.24 -2.34
CA MET A 150 11.96 4.64 -2.72
C MET A 150 11.33 4.80 -4.10
N MET A 151 11.82 4.06 -5.10
CA MET A 151 11.25 4.10 -6.45
C MET A 151 9.84 3.51 -6.45
N ASN A 152 9.64 2.38 -5.78
CA ASN A 152 8.37 1.65 -5.73
C ASN A 152 7.24 2.54 -5.12
N GLY A 153 7.49 3.18 -3.98
CA GLY A 153 6.52 4.09 -3.36
C GLY A 153 6.16 5.26 -4.28
N GLY A 154 7.18 5.97 -4.76
CA GLY A 154 6.98 7.12 -5.64
C GLY A 154 6.22 6.78 -6.92
N MET A 155 6.59 5.69 -7.57
CA MET A 155 5.91 5.22 -8.78
C MET A 155 4.49 4.75 -8.53
N ALA A 156 4.22 4.05 -7.41
CA ALA A 156 2.86 3.61 -7.08
C ALA A 156 1.92 4.82 -6.99
N LEU A 157 2.37 5.91 -6.37
CA LEU A 157 1.63 7.17 -6.27
C LEU A 157 1.42 7.81 -7.65
N VAL A 158 2.48 7.99 -8.44
CA VAL A 158 2.39 8.63 -9.76
C VAL A 158 1.53 7.80 -10.73
N CYS A 159 1.66 6.47 -10.69
CA CYS A 159 0.86 5.55 -11.49
C CYS A 159 -0.64 5.64 -11.14
N PHE A 160 -0.97 5.71 -9.84
CA PHE A 160 -2.34 5.87 -9.39
C PHE A 160 -2.97 7.18 -9.90
N VAL A 161 -2.25 8.29 -9.74
CA VAL A 161 -2.70 9.61 -10.21
C VAL A 161 -2.85 9.63 -11.74
N LEU A 162 -1.86 9.13 -12.48
CA LEU A 162 -1.88 9.10 -13.94
C LEU A 162 -3.07 8.27 -14.48
N THR A 163 -3.39 7.15 -13.84
CA THR A 163 -4.53 6.30 -14.20
C THR A 163 -5.86 7.05 -14.07
N GLN A 164 -6.01 7.86 -13.02
CA GLN A 164 -7.21 8.69 -12.81
C GLN A 164 -7.27 9.88 -13.76
N GLU A 165 -6.14 10.51 -14.04
CA GLU A 165 -6.08 11.67 -14.93
C GLU A 165 -6.36 11.29 -16.40
N TYR A 166 -6.20 10.02 -16.81
CA TYR A 166 -6.58 9.56 -18.15
C TYR A 166 -8.08 9.33 -18.36
N VAL A 167 -8.85 9.20 -17.29
CA VAL A 167 -10.28 8.85 -17.37
C VAL A 167 -11.17 9.97 -16.82
N GLY A 168 -12.45 9.93 -17.17
CA GLY A 168 -13.45 10.81 -16.57
C GLY A 168 -13.63 10.52 -15.07
N LYS A 169 -14.05 11.54 -14.31
CA LYS A 169 -14.24 11.45 -12.84
C LYS A 169 -15.15 10.30 -12.41
N CYS A 170 -16.15 9.95 -13.23
CA CYS A 170 -17.07 8.84 -12.99
C CYS A 170 -16.37 7.48 -12.82
N TYR A 171 -15.18 7.30 -13.40
CA TYR A 171 -14.43 6.05 -13.41
C TYR A 171 -13.27 6.01 -12.40
N TRP A 172 -13.06 7.05 -11.59
CA TRP A 172 -11.95 7.12 -10.63
C TRP A 172 -12.03 6.04 -9.54
N ALA A 173 -13.23 5.80 -9.00
CA ALA A 173 -13.43 4.76 -7.99
C ALA A 173 -13.16 3.36 -8.55
N MET A 174 -13.63 3.10 -9.77
CA MET A 174 -13.43 1.83 -10.46
C MET A 174 -11.94 1.57 -10.74
N THR A 175 -11.24 2.54 -11.31
CA THR A 175 -9.81 2.42 -11.64
C THR A 175 -8.93 2.28 -10.40
N GLY A 176 -9.24 3.00 -9.32
CA GLY A 176 -8.55 2.82 -8.03
C GLY A 176 -8.76 1.44 -7.44
N THR A 177 -10.01 0.92 -7.45
CA THR A 177 -10.31 -0.43 -6.96
C THR A 177 -9.59 -1.50 -7.80
N LEU A 178 -9.58 -1.35 -9.12
CA LEU A 178 -8.91 -2.28 -10.04
C LEU A 178 -7.38 -2.32 -9.81
N THR A 179 -6.77 -1.18 -9.52
CA THR A 179 -5.34 -1.06 -9.17
C THR A 179 -5.03 -1.90 -7.92
N ASN A 180 -5.83 -1.77 -6.87
CA ASN A 180 -5.64 -2.50 -5.63
C ASN A 180 -5.90 -4.02 -5.78
N MET A 181 -6.95 -4.41 -6.51
CA MET A 181 -7.20 -5.83 -6.81
C MET A 181 -6.03 -6.45 -7.61
N THR A 182 -5.46 -5.70 -8.54
CA THR A 182 -4.34 -6.18 -9.36
C THR A 182 -3.06 -6.33 -8.53
N PHE A 183 -2.85 -5.46 -7.54
CA PHE A 183 -1.78 -5.62 -6.56
C PHE A 183 -1.91 -6.94 -5.79
N ALA A 184 -3.11 -7.28 -5.31
CA ALA A 184 -3.37 -8.56 -4.63
C ALA A 184 -3.15 -9.79 -5.52
N VAL A 185 -3.56 -9.71 -6.80
CA VAL A 185 -3.22 -10.75 -7.81
C VAL A 185 -1.70 -10.85 -7.97
N GLY A 186 -0.98 -9.72 -7.94
CA GLY A 186 0.47 -9.69 -8.00
C GLY A 186 1.16 -10.43 -6.86
N ILE A 187 0.67 -10.32 -5.62
CA ILE A 187 1.16 -11.10 -4.48
C ILE A 187 1.00 -12.60 -4.74
N THR A 188 -0.14 -13.01 -5.30
CA THR A 188 -0.45 -14.42 -5.60
C THR A 188 0.45 -14.96 -6.72
N LEU A 189 0.65 -14.18 -7.79
CA LEU A 189 1.56 -14.52 -8.88
C LEU A 189 3.02 -14.60 -8.40
N PHE A 190 3.43 -13.70 -7.51
CA PHE A 190 4.76 -13.74 -6.91
C PHE A 190 4.97 -15.03 -6.09
N ALA A 191 3.97 -15.45 -5.32
CA ALA A 191 4.02 -16.70 -4.57
C ALA A 191 4.14 -17.92 -5.51
N ALA A 192 3.39 -17.94 -6.61
CA ALA A 192 3.52 -18.97 -7.64
C ALA A 192 4.92 -18.95 -8.28
N LEU A 193 5.47 -17.77 -8.57
CA LEU A 193 6.82 -17.63 -9.12
C LEU A 193 7.88 -18.20 -8.18
N GLY A 194 7.78 -17.93 -6.87
CA GLY A 194 8.67 -18.51 -5.86
C GLY A 194 8.60 -20.02 -5.76
N TYR A 195 7.43 -20.62 -6.00
CA TYR A 195 7.27 -22.07 -6.02
C TYR A 195 8.08 -22.73 -7.15
N TYR A 196 8.11 -22.10 -8.33
CA TYR A 196 8.85 -22.60 -9.49
C TYR A 196 10.35 -22.23 -9.45
N VAL A 197 10.69 -21.04 -8.96
CA VAL A 197 12.07 -20.52 -8.93
C VAL A 197 12.55 -20.44 -7.48
N ARG A 198 13.25 -21.48 -7.03
CA ARG A 198 13.69 -21.62 -5.63
C ARG A 198 14.93 -20.80 -5.26
N PRO A 199 15.98 -20.66 -6.10
CA PRO A 199 17.15 -19.86 -5.73
C PRO A 199 16.77 -18.38 -5.61
N TRP A 200 17.03 -17.76 -4.46
CA TRP A 200 16.54 -16.40 -4.19
C TRP A 200 17.09 -15.35 -5.17
N ARG A 201 18.34 -15.50 -5.63
CA ARG A 201 18.96 -14.62 -6.65
C ARG A 201 18.24 -14.72 -7.99
N ASN A 202 17.89 -15.94 -8.40
CA ASN A 202 17.13 -16.17 -9.63
C ASN A 202 15.69 -15.66 -9.47
N LEU A 203 15.07 -15.88 -8.31
CA LEU A 203 13.73 -15.36 -8.01
C LEU A 203 13.71 -13.83 -8.09
N ALA A 204 14.67 -13.14 -7.47
CA ALA A 204 14.81 -11.69 -7.55
C ALA A 204 15.06 -11.20 -8.98
N THR A 205 15.86 -11.92 -9.77
CA THR A 205 16.11 -11.61 -11.19
C THR A 205 14.83 -11.75 -12.01
N VAL A 206 14.13 -12.88 -11.90
CA VAL A 206 12.91 -13.17 -12.66
C VAL A 206 11.76 -12.25 -12.22
N ALA A 207 11.66 -11.92 -10.93
CA ALA A 207 10.68 -10.95 -10.43
C ALA A 207 10.94 -9.52 -10.97
N ASN A 208 12.17 -9.21 -11.39
CA ASN A 208 12.53 -7.94 -12.02
C ASN A 208 12.29 -7.90 -13.54
N CYS A 209 12.28 -9.06 -14.21
CA CYS A 209 12.08 -9.14 -15.66
C CYS A 209 10.78 -8.47 -16.16
N PRO A 210 9.61 -8.62 -15.52
CA PRO A 210 8.39 -7.90 -15.92
C PRO A 210 8.56 -6.38 -15.90
N GLY A 211 9.28 -5.84 -14.92
CA GLY A 211 9.57 -4.40 -14.84
C GLY A 211 10.43 -3.92 -16.00
N LEU A 212 11.46 -4.69 -16.38
CA LEU A 212 12.30 -4.39 -17.54
C LEU A 212 11.50 -4.45 -18.85
N LEU A 213 10.67 -5.48 -19.03
CA LEU A 213 9.82 -5.61 -20.22
C LEU A 213 8.82 -4.45 -20.32
N LEU A 214 8.21 -4.05 -19.20
CA LEU A 214 7.30 -2.91 -19.15
C LEU A 214 8.04 -1.59 -19.39
N PHE A 215 9.25 -1.42 -18.87
CA PHE A 215 10.07 -0.25 -19.15
C PHE A 215 10.39 -0.14 -20.65
N LEU A 216 10.90 -1.21 -21.26
CA LEU A 216 11.21 -1.24 -22.69
C LEU A 216 9.95 -1.03 -23.54
N PHE A 217 8.84 -1.65 -23.16
CA PHE A 217 7.56 -1.49 -23.84
C PHE A 217 7.05 -0.04 -23.75
N CYS A 218 7.11 0.57 -22.56
CA CYS A 218 6.73 1.96 -22.34
C CYS A 218 7.67 2.96 -23.02
N PHE A 219 8.95 2.64 -23.14
CA PHE A 219 9.95 3.52 -23.75
C PHE A 219 9.91 3.47 -25.28
N PHE A 220 9.84 2.27 -25.88
CA PHE A 220 9.94 2.09 -27.33
C PHE A 220 8.60 2.04 -28.06
N PHE A 221 7.59 1.37 -27.48
CA PHE A 221 6.38 1.01 -28.22
C PHE A 221 5.15 1.82 -27.80
N LEU A 222 5.09 2.24 -26.54
CA LEU A 222 3.93 2.93 -26.01
C LEU A 222 4.22 4.43 -25.88
N THR A 223 3.61 5.24 -26.74
CA THR A 223 3.51 6.68 -26.50
C THR A 223 2.50 6.91 -25.36
N LEU A 224 2.91 6.64 -24.11
CA LEU A 224 2.20 7.15 -22.94
C LEU A 224 2.17 8.67 -23.04
N PRO A 225 1.01 9.32 -23.21
CA PRO A 225 0.92 10.76 -23.26
C PRO A 225 1.12 11.31 -21.84
N GLU A 226 1.56 12.55 -21.75
CA GLU A 226 1.51 13.24 -20.47
C GLU A 226 0.04 13.43 -20.04
N SER A 227 -0.20 13.61 -18.75
CA SER A 227 -1.54 13.86 -18.23
C SER A 227 -2.17 15.12 -18.86
N PRO A 228 -3.34 15.02 -19.52
CA PRO A 228 -4.05 16.18 -20.05
C PRO A 228 -4.45 17.16 -18.95
N ARG A 229 -4.83 16.63 -17.78
CA ARG A 229 -5.23 17.44 -16.61
C ARG A 229 -4.05 18.24 -16.06
N TRP A 230 -2.87 17.62 -15.97
CA TRP A 230 -1.64 18.30 -15.54
C TRP A 230 -1.17 19.36 -16.55
N LEU A 231 -1.23 19.06 -17.85
CA LEU A 231 -0.88 20.02 -18.89
C LEU A 231 -1.80 21.25 -18.87
N TYR A 232 -3.10 21.02 -18.68
CA TYR A 232 -4.09 22.08 -18.53
C TYR A 232 -3.81 22.94 -17.29
N SER A 233 -3.53 22.34 -16.13
CA SER A 233 -3.24 23.10 -14.90
C SER A 233 -1.94 23.89 -14.95
N ARG A 234 -0.96 23.44 -15.75
CA ARG A 234 0.31 24.17 -16.00
C ARG A 234 0.22 25.23 -17.09
N GLY A 235 -0.97 25.46 -17.67
CA GLY A 235 -1.18 26.44 -18.73
C GLY A 235 -0.74 26.00 -20.12
N HIS A 236 -0.29 24.75 -20.29
CA HIS A 236 0.04 24.16 -21.60
C HIS A 236 -1.21 23.64 -22.30
N THR A 237 -2.19 24.53 -22.54
CA THR A 237 -3.52 24.15 -23.05
C THR A 237 -3.45 23.53 -24.44
N GLU A 238 -2.59 24.01 -25.33
CA GLU A 238 -2.45 23.48 -26.70
C GLU A 238 -2.02 22.00 -26.70
N LYS A 239 -1.03 21.64 -25.87
CA LYS A 239 -0.58 20.24 -25.73
C LYS A 239 -1.66 19.34 -25.11
N ALA A 240 -2.47 19.90 -24.20
CA ALA A 240 -3.59 19.17 -23.61
C ALA A 240 -4.68 18.90 -24.67
N GLU A 241 -4.99 19.89 -25.51
CA GLU A 241 -5.93 19.76 -26.64
C GLU A 241 -5.45 18.71 -27.65
N ASP A 242 -4.16 18.71 -28.00
CA ASP A 242 -3.57 17.72 -28.92
C ASP A 242 -3.73 16.28 -28.41
N ILE A 243 -3.51 16.05 -27.11
CA ILE A 243 -3.65 14.72 -26.51
C ILE A 243 -5.13 14.31 -26.44
N LEU A 244 -6.02 15.22 -26.06
CA LEU A 244 -7.47 14.95 -26.05
C LEU A 244 -8.00 14.67 -27.47
N GLN A 245 -7.43 15.33 -28.46
CA GLN A 245 -7.74 15.08 -29.86
C GLN A 245 -7.23 13.70 -30.32
N ASP A 246 -6.01 13.30 -29.94
CA ASP A 246 -5.50 11.94 -30.18
C ASP A 246 -6.40 10.88 -29.52
N PHE A 247 -6.89 11.16 -28.30
CA PHE A 247 -7.88 10.30 -27.64
C PHE A 247 -9.18 10.20 -28.44
N ALA A 248 -9.72 11.30 -28.96
CA ALA A 248 -10.95 11.30 -29.74
C ALA A 248 -10.81 10.48 -31.04
N VAL A 249 -9.69 10.67 -31.75
CA VAL A 249 -9.37 9.96 -32.98
C VAL A 249 -9.23 8.46 -32.72
N ARG A 250 -8.44 8.07 -31.71
CA ARG A 250 -8.21 6.65 -31.37
C ARG A 250 -9.44 5.97 -30.75
N ASN A 251 -10.37 6.75 -30.19
CA ASN A 251 -11.66 6.26 -29.74
C ASN A 251 -12.69 6.11 -30.88
N GLY A 252 -12.33 6.47 -32.12
CA GLY A 252 -13.20 6.33 -33.29
C GLY A 252 -14.20 7.46 -33.46
N LYS A 253 -14.07 8.57 -32.73
CA LYS A 253 -14.97 9.74 -32.84
C LYS A 253 -14.52 10.77 -33.89
N GLY A 254 -13.42 10.51 -34.61
CA GLY A 254 -12.83 11.44 -35.57
C GLY A 254 -12.11 12.62 -34.89
N ARG A 255 -11.69 13.61 -35.70
CA ARG A 255 -11.11 14.86 -35.20
C ARG A 255 -12.23 15.80 -34.75
N ILE A 256 -12.35 16.04 -33.45
CA ILE A 256 -13.31 16.98 -32.87
C ILE A 256 -12.56 18.24 -32.48
N PRO A 257 -13.04 19.46 -32.75
CA PRO A 257 -12.37 20.67 -32.25
C PRO A 257 -12.50 20.76 -30.73
N VAL A 258 -11.57 20.15 -30.00
CA VAL A 258 -11.44 20.32 -28.54
C VAL A 258 -10.70 21.62 -28.30
N LYS A 259 -11.43 22.69 -27.98
CA LYS A 259 -10.86 23.97 -27.54
C LYS A 259 -11.17 24.20 -26.08
N LEU A 260 -10.18 24.07 -25.23
CA LEU A 260 -10.27 24.31 -23.80
C LEU A 260 -10.27 25.81 -23.52
N TRP A 261 -10.93 26.21 -22.44
CA TRP A 261 -10.81 27.60 -21.98
C TRP A 261 -9.36 27.87 -21.57
N ARG A 262 -8.74 28.94 -22.07
CA ARG A 262 -7.43 29.35 -21.54
C ARG A 262 -7.64 29.82 -20.11
N THR A 263 -7.19 29.02 -19.15
CA THR A 263 -7.02 29.51 -17.79
C THR A 263 -5.85 30.49 -17.84
N TYR A 264 -6.13 31.80 -17.77
CA TYR A 264 -5.10 32.77 -17.41
C TYR A 264 -4.61 32.34 -16.03
N SER A 265 -3.46 31.67 -15.98
CA SER A 265 -2.83 31.28 -14.75
C SER A 265 -2.42 32.58 -14.07
N THR A 266 -3.29 33.11 -13.21
CA THR A 266 -2.78 33.69 -11.97
C THR A 266 -1.98 32.56 -11.36
N SER A 267 -0.67 32.67 -11.52
CA SER A 267 0.28 32.16 -10.56
C SER A 267 -0.19 32.76 -9.23
N ALA A 268 -1.11 32.09 -8.55
CA ALA A 268 -1.17 32.22 -7.13
C ALA A 268 0.18 31.64 -6.69
N PRO A 269 1.12 32.48 -6.23
CA PRO A 269 2.32 31.97 -5.61
C PRO A 269 1.84 31.08 -4.46
N ASP A 270 2.53 29.96 -4.25
CA ASP A 270 2.46 29.14 -3.05
C ASP A 270 1.58 29.76 -1.97
N ALA A 271 0.27 29.45 -1.97
CA ALA A 271 -0.54 29.67 -0.79
C ALA A 271 -0.01 28.63 0.18
N ALA A 272 1.09 29.00 0.85
CA ALA A 272 1.91 28.19 1.72
C ALA A 272 0.99 27.27 2.48
N SER A 273 0.98 25.98 2.12
CA SER A 273 -0.05 25.02 2.52
C SER A 273 -0.39 25.15 4.01
N PRO A 274 -1.41 25.93 4.39
CA PRO A 274 -1.70 26.15 5.80
C PRO A 274 -2.36 24.91 6.38
N GLY A 275 -2.74 23.95 5.51
CA GLY A 275 -3.57 22.80 5.82
C GLY A 275 -2.98 21.91 6.90
N VAL A 276 -1.71 21.50 6.84
CA VAL A 276 -1.15 20.60 7.86
C VAL A 276 -1.08 21.26 9.23
N PHE A 277 -0.73 22.56 9.27
CA PHE A 277 -0.74 23.31 10.54
C PHE A 277 -2.17 23.45 11.07
N GLN A 278 -3.14 23.78 10.20
CA GLN A 278 -4.57 23.88 10.55
C GLN A 278 -5.16 22.57 11.08
N LEU A 279 -4.70 21.41 10.60
CA LEU A 279 -5.07 20.10 11.17
C LEU A 279 -4.71 19.99 12.64
N VAL A 280 -3.54 20.52 13.02
CA VAL A 280 -3.05 20.51 14.40
C VAL A 280 -3.65 21.66 15.19
N THR A 281 -3.94 22.82 14.60
CA THR A 281 -4.46 23.98 15.33
C THR A 281 -5.90 23.78 15.83
N HIS A 282 -6.78 23.19 15.01
CA HIS A 282 -8.20 23.07 15.37
C HIS A 282 -8.46 21.84 16.27
N PRO A 283 -9.04 21.99 17.48
CA PRO A 283 -9.10 20.92 18.49
C PRO A 283 -9.87 19.68 18.04
N ILE A 284 -11.01 19.86 17.36
CA ILE A 284 -11.82 18.75 16.82
C ILE A 284 -11.07 17.98 15.72
N LEU A 285 -10.32 18.70 14.87
CA LEU A 285 -9.56 18.08 13.77
C LEU A 285 -8.31 17.39 14.32
N ARG A 286 -7.65 17.96 15.33
CA ARG A 286 -6.50 17.36 16.02
C ARG A 286 -6.87 15.98 16.57
N TRP A 287 -7.95 15.88 17.34
CA TRP A 287 -8.39 14.60 17.92
C TRP A 287 -8.72 13.58 16.83
N ARG A 288 -9.50 13.97 15.81
CA ARG A 288 -9.83 13.10 14.66
C ARG A 288 -8.56 12.62 13.94
N THR A 289 -7.59 13.51 13.75
CA THR A 289 -6.32 13.21 13.09
C THR A 289 -5.50 12.21 13.90
N VAL A 290 -5.36 12.40 15.21
CA VAL A 290 -4.61 11.48 16.09
C VAL A 290 -5.23 10.08 16.08
N VAL A 291 -6.57 9.99 16.24
CA VAL A 291 -7.28 8.71 16.20
C VAL A 291 -7.13 8.03 14.84
N LEU A 292 -7.33 8.77 13.74
CA LEU A 292 -7.15 8.22 12.40
C LEU A 292 -5.70 7.78 12.17
N MET A 293 -4.71 8.58 12.58
CA MET A 293 -3.31 8.21 12.44
C MET A 293 -3.00 6.86 13.11
N TYR A 294 -3.57 6.62 14.30
CA TYR A 294 -3.44 5.34 15.00
C TYR A 294 -4.17 4.20 14.27
N VAL A 295 -5.40 4.43 13.80
CA VAL A 295 -6.15 3.43 13.02
C VAL A 295 -5.41 3.03 11.76
N TRP A 296 -4.88 4.00 11.01
CA TRP A 296 -4.08 3.75 9.80
C TRP A 296 -2.79 2.99 10.12
N TYR A 297 -2.11 3.36 11.20
CA TYR A 297 -0.94 2.65 11.71
C TYR A 297 -1.28 1.18 12.04
N ALA A 298 -2.34 0.94 12.82
CA ALA A 298 -2.76 -0.40 13.22
C ALA A 298 -3.20 -1.26 12.03
N CYS A 299 -3.99 -0.70 11.10
CA CYS A 299 -4.36 -1.38 9.85
C CYS A 299 -3.12 -1.84 9.09
N SER A 300 -2.13 -0.96 8.93
CA SER A 300 -0.90 -1.28 8.21
C SER A 300 -0.05 -2.33 8.93
N LEU A 301 0.12 -2.19 10.25
CA LEU A 301 0.89 -3.11 11.08
C LEU A 301 0.30 -4.53 11.01
N VAL A 302 -1.02 -4.65 11.17
CA VAL A 302 -1.72 -5.94 11.12
C VAL A 302 -1.75 -6.48 9.68
N TYR A 303 -2.03 -5.66 8.68
CA TYR A 303 -2.10 -6.08 7.28
C TYR A 303 -0.76 -6.64 6.77
N TYR A 304 0.34 -5.91 6.95
CA TYR A 304 1.67 -6.36 6.49
C TYR A 304 2.23 -7.41 7.43
N GLY A 305 2.03 -7.28 8.74
CA GLY A 305 2.53 -8.23 9.73
C GLY A 305 1.94 -9.63 9.54
N LEU A 306 0.63 -9.75 9.31
CA LEU A 306 -0.02 -11.02 8.98
C LEU A 306 0.52 -11.62 7.67
N THR A 307 0.73 -10.81 6.64
CA THR A 307 1.29 -11.27 5.36
C THR A 307 2.76 -11.71 5.49
N LEU A 308 3.55 -11.05 6.33
CA LEU A 308 4.94 -11.44 6.61
C LEU A 308 5.01 -12.70 7.46
N SER A 309 4.06 -12.91 8.39
CA SER A 309 3.95 -14.17 9.14
C SER A 309 3.57 -15.37 8.26
N ALA A 310 2.94 -15.15 7.10
CA ALA A 310 2.48 -16.23 6.22
C ALA A 310 3.63 -17.13 5.71
N SER A 311 4.87 -16.61 5.59
CA SER A 311 6.03 -17.42 5.20
C SER A 311 6.55 -18.32 6.30
N GLU A 312 6.17 -18.08 7.56
CA GLU A 312 6.62 -18.85 8.74
C GLU A 312 5.63 -19.94 9.18
N ASP A 313 4.47 -20.05 8.51
CA ASP A 313 3.49 -21.09 8.78
C ASP A 313 4.07 -22.47 8.46
N LYS A 314 3.75 -23.48 9.30
CA LYS A 314 4.26 -24.87 9.20
C LYS A 314 3.76 -25.69 7.99
N GLY A 315 3.38 -25.02 6.90
CA GLY A 315 2.90 -25.62 5.65
C GLY A 315 3.75 -25.23 4.46
N ASN A 316 3.20 -25.35 3.25
CA ASN A 316 3.86 -24.82 2.06
C ASN A 316 3.80 -23.29 2.08
N ARG A 317 4.93 -22.64 2.41
CA ARG A 317 5.07 -21.17 2.48
C ARG A 317 4.57 -20.45 1.23
N TYR A 318 4.75 -21.03 0.04
CA TYR A 318 4.29 -20.43 -1.21
C TYR A 318 2.76 -20.47 -1.31
N LEU A 319 2.14 -21.59 -0.89
CA LEU A 319 0.69 -21.69 -0.85
C LEU A 319 0.10 -20.72 0.17
N SER A 320 0.70 -20.61 1.36
CA SER A 320 0.28 -19.64 2.38
C SER A 320 0.31 -18.21 1.84
N VAL A 321 1.44 -17.76 1.28
CA VAL A 321 1.53 -16.39 0.70
C VAL A 321 0.51 -16.18 -0.43
N ALA A 322 0.27 -17.18 -1.27
CA ALA A 322 -0.76 -17.12 -2.31
C ALA A 322 -2.17 -16.95 -1.72
N MET A 323 -2.51 -17.70 -0.66
CA MET A 323 -3.80 -17.58 0.02
C MET A 323 -3.99 -16.18 0.63
N TYR A 324 -2.95 -15.61 1.26
CA TYR A 324 -3.01 -14.26 1.83
C TYR A 324 -3.25 -13.19 0.76
N GLY A 325 -2.72 -13.36 -0.45
CA GLY A 325 -3.01 -12.48 -1.59
C GLY A 325 -4.44 -12.66 -2.13
N LEU A 326 -4.88 -13.90 -2.33
CA LEU A 326 -6.22 -14.20 -2.85
C LEU A 326 -7.35 -13.73 -1.94
N VAL A 327 -7.14 -13.77 -0.63
CA VAL A 327 -8.10 -13.37 0.39
C VAL A 327 -8.41 -11.86 0.37
N GLU A 328 -7.56 -11.05 -0.27
CA GLU A 328 -7.85 -9.61 -0.46
C GLU A 328 -8.93 -9.36 -1.52
N LEU A 329 -9.04 -10.23 -2.54
CA LEU A 329 -10.02 -10.08 -3.62
C LEU A 329 -11.47 -10.04 -3.12
N PRO A 330 -11.95 -10.96 -2.25
CA PRO A 330 -13.29 -10.88 -1.69
C PRO A 330 -13.45 -9.76 -0.65
N ALA A 331 -12.37 -9.21 -0.10
CA ALA A 331 -12.46 -8.12 0.89
C ALA A 331 -13.03 -6.82 0.30
N TYR A 332 -12.77 -6.52 -0.99
CA TYR A 332 -13.30 -5.34 -1.67
C TYR A 332 -14.83 -5.34 -1.86
N PRO A 333 -15.46 -6.36 -2.47
CA PRO A 333 -16.92 -6.39 -2.58
C PRO A 333 -17.57 -6.48 -1.19
N LEU A 334 -16.93 -7.16 -0.24
CA LEU A 334 -17.39 -7.22 1.14
C LEU A 334 -17.43 -5.82 1.77
N CYS A 335 -16.33 -5.06 1.73
CA CYS A 335 -16.31 -3.72 2.31
C CYS A 335 -17.31 -2.78 1.62
N MET A 336 -17.43 -2.85 0.29
CA MET A 336 -18.37 -2.03 -0.48
C MET A 336 -19.85 -2.36 -0.19
N TYR A 337 -20.16 -3.62 0.12
CA TYR A 337 -21.50 -4.02 0.54
C TYR A 337 -21.88 -3.42 1.90
N PHE A 338 -20.99 -3.53 2.89
CA PHE A 338 -21.27 -3.07 4.26
C PHE A 338 -21.23 -1.54 4.40
N ILE A 339 -20.34 -0.84 3.68
CA ILE A 339 -20.14 0.62 3.80
C ILE A 339 -21.38 1.44 3.41
N ASN A 340 -22.26 0.89 2.58
CA ASN A 340 -23.46 1.57 2.08
C ASN A 340 -24.75 1.18 2.84
N LYS A 341 -24.65 0.25 3.80
CA LYS A 341 -25.81 -0.16 4.60
C LYS A 341 -26.00 0.78 5.80
N GLN A 342 -27.23 1.26 5.98
CA GLN A 342 -27.59 2.19 7.06
C GLN A 342 -27.31 1.68 8.47
N TRP A 343 -27.35 0.35 8.69
CA TRP A 343 -27.12 -0.25 10.00
C TRP A 343 -25.63 -0.34 10.38
N ALA A 344 -24.74 -0.45 9.38
CA ALA A 344 -23.30 -0.64 9.57
C ALA A 344 -22.51 0.67 9.38
N GLY A 345 -22.90 1.53 8.43
CA GLY A 345 -22.23 2.81 8.18
C GLY A 345 -20.75 2.68 7.83
N ARG A 346 -20.02 3.79 7.85
CA ARG A 346 -18.56 3.81 7.62
C ARG A 346 -17.85 3.48 8.94
N ARG A 347 -18.33 4.09 10.04
CA ARG A 347 -17.72 3.97 11.36
C ARG A 347 -17.81 2.57 11.94
N LYS A 348 -19.02 1.99 12.01
CA LYS A 348 -19.18 0.69 12.67
C LYS A 348 -18.59 -0.41 11.80
N SER A 349 -18.74 -0.35 10.47
CA SER A 349 -18.10 -1.31 9.56
C SER A 349 -16.58 -1.37 9.74
N MET A 350 -15.91 -0.21 9.76
CA MET A 350 -14.46 -0.14 10.02
C MET A 350 -14.09 -0.78 11.36
N SER A 351 -14.80 -0.40 12.43
CA SER A 351 -14.50 -0.84 13.79
C SER A 351 -14.80 -2.33 13.98
N TYR A 352 -15.89 -2.86 13.41
CA TYR A 352 -16.22 -4.27 13.47
C TYR A 352 -15.23 -5.12 12.69
N PHE A 353 -14.81 -4.70 11.49
CA PHE A 353 -13.80 -5.44 10.74
C PHE A 353 -12.45 -5.46 11.48
N LEU A 354 -12.02 -4.36 12.09
CA LEU A 354 -10.82 -4.34 12.93
C LEU A 354 -10.95 -5.22 14.19
N ALA A 355 -12.11 -5.20 14.84
CA ALA A 355 -12.36 -6.04 16.01
C ALA A 355 -12.36 -7.53 15.64
N ILE A 356 -13.01 -7.92 14.54
CA ILE A 356 -13.01 -9.31 14.05
C ILE A 356 -11.59 -9.72 13.64
N ALA A 357 -10.81 -8.82 13.03
CA ALA A 357 -9.40 -9.08 12.73
C ALA A 357 -8.57 -9.33 13.99
N GLY A 358 -8.75 -8.52 15.03
CA GLY A 358 -8.07 -8.71 16.31
C GLY A 358 -8.49 -9.99 17.04
N VAL A 359 -9.79 -10.27 17.09
CA VAL A 359 -10.34 -11.48 17.73
C VAL A 359 -9.91 -12.75 16.98
N SER A 360 -9.87 -12.75 15.65
CA SER A 360 -9.36 -13.90 14.89
C SER A 360 -7.87 -14.16 15.16
N CYS A 361 -7.06 -13.11 15.29
CA CYS A 361 -5.67 -13.23 15.74
C CYS A 361 -5.58 -13.81 17.16
N LEU A 362 -6.46 -13.37 18.08
CA LEU A 362 -6.52 -13.90 19.45
C LEU A 362 -6.89 -15.38 19.47
N LEU A 363 -7.92 -15.78 18.72
CA LEU A 363 -8.36 -17.17 18.65
C LEU A 363 -7.26 -18.08 18.07
N THR A 364 -6.43 -17.57 17.17
CA THR A 364 -5.26 -18.29 16.63
C THR A 364 -4.28 -18.70 17.74
N MET A 365 -4.20 -17.95 18.85
CA MET A 365 -3.33 -18.28 19.99
C MET A 365 -3.83 -19.49 20.78
N PHE A 366 -5.14 -19.77 20.78
CA PHE A 366 -5.74 -20.86 21.55
C PHE A 366 -5.86 -22.16 20.77
N VAL A 367 -5.64 -22.14 19.45
CA VAL A 367 -5.68 -23.34 18.62
C VAL A 367 -4.38 -24.13 18.81
N PRO A 368 -4.42 -25.38 19.31
CA PRO A 368 -3.22 -26.19 19.46
C PRO A 368 -2.64 -26.56 18.09
N VAL A 369 -1.30 -26.55 18.02
CA VAL A 369 -0.49 -26.84 16.81
C VAL A 369 -0.79 -28.24 16.22
N SER A 370 -1.41 -29.12 16.99
CA SER A 370 -1.70 -30.53 16.64
C SER A 370 -3.03 -30.75 15.92
N GLY A 371 -3.88 -29.73 15.80
CA GLY A 371 -5.09 -29.76 14.96
C GLY A 371 -4.75 -29.36 13.52
N SER A 372 -5.45 -29.92 12.53
CA SER A 372 -5.17 -29.74 11.09
C SER A 372 -4.72 -28.32 10.70
N LEU A 373 -3.74 -28.24 9.79
CA LEU A 373 -3.21 -27.00 9.18
C LEU A 373 -4.30 -25.98 8.77
N LEU A 374 -5.53 -26.46 8.55
CA LEU A 374 -6.69 -25.68 8.18
C LEU A 374 -7.23 -24.77 9.30
N SER A 375 -6.98 -25.02 10.59
CA SER A 375 -7.63 -24.24 11.67
C SER A 375 -6.92 -22.91 11.97
N ALA A 376 -5.61 -22.92 12.27
CA ALA A 376 -4.88 -21.69 12.60
C ALA A 376 -4.69 -20.77 11.37
N THR A 377 -4.36 -21.34 10.21
CA THR A 377 -4.19 -20.57 8.97
C THR A 377 -5.51 -19.96 8.50
N SER A 378 -6.64 -20.68 8.59
CA SER A 378 -7.94 -20.11 8.22
C SER A 378 -8.34 -18.95 9.12
N LEU A 379 -8.07 -19.02 10.43
CA LEU A 379 -8.31 -17.90 11.34
C LEU A 379 -7.43 -16.69 10.99
N ALA A 380 -6.15 -16.89 10.70
CA ALA A 380 -5.25 -15.83 10.28
C ALA A 380 -5.66 -15.22 8.92
N LEU A 381 -6.17 -16.03 7.99
CA LEU A 381 -6.74 -15.58 6.72
C LEU A 381 -8.04 -14.79 6.93
N VAL A 382 -8.90 -15.19 7.87
CA VAL A 382 -10.06 -14.36 8.27
C VAL A 382 -9.58 -13.03 8.81
N GLY A 383 -8.53 -13.02 9.65
CA GLY A 383 -7.91 -11.79 10.13
C GLY A 383 -7.42 -10.89 9.00
N LYS A 384 -6.72 -11.49 8.03
CA LYS A 384 -6.22 -10.81 6.82
C LYS A 384 -7.35 -10.24 5.96
N LEU A 385 -8.43 -11.00 5.77
CA LEU A 385 -9.60 -10.57 5.01
C LEU A 385 -10.24 -9.33 5.65
N MET A 386 -10.45 -9.40 6.97
CA MET A 386 -11.14 -8.36 7.72
C MET A 386 -10.30 -7.09 7.84
N VAL A 387 -8.98 -7.19 8.09
CA VAL A 387 -8.11 -6.00 8.09
C VAL A 387 -8.02 -5.37 6.71
N SER A 388 -8.03 -6.16 5.63
CA SER A 388 -8.02 -5.64 4.26
C SER A 388 -9.32 -4.89 3.93
N ALA A 389 -10.48 -5.40 4.39
CA ALA A 389 -11.75 -4.71 4.28
C ALA A 389 -11.77 -3.41 5.10
N ALA A 390 -11.26 -3.44 6.33
CA ALA A 390 -11.14 -2.25 7.18
C ALA A 390 -10.23 -1.19 6.54
N PHE A 391 -9.08 -1.61 5.98
CA PHE A 391 -8.12 -0.71 5.37
C PHE A 391 -8.74 0.06 4.19
N ASN A 392 -9.52 -0.61 3.34
CA ASN A 392 -10.26 0.06 2.26
C ASN A 392 -11.29 1.09 2.78
N ILE A 393 -12.04 0.75 3.84
CA ILE A 393 -13.01 1.68 4.43
C ILE A 393 -12.30 2.89 5.03
N VAL A 394 -11.14 2.70 5.66
CA VAL A 394 -10.34 3.77 6.26
C VAL A 394 -9.96 4.83 5.22
N TYR A 395 -9.58 4.46 3.99
CA TYR A 395 -9.31 5.41 2.91
C TYR A 395 -10.53 6.29 2.59
N VAL A 396 -11.70 5.67 2.41
CA VAL A 396 -12.95 6.38 2.10
C VAL A 396 -13.36 7.26 3.27
N TYR A 397 -13.38 6.70 4.47
CA TYR A 397 -13.82 7.36 5.69
C TYR A 397 -12.96 8.58 6.04
N THR A 398 -11.64 8.46 5.86
CA THR A 398 -10.71 9.58 6.04
C THR A 398 -11.02 10.71 5.06
N SER A 399 -11.33 10.38 3.79
CA SER A 399 -11.70 11.39 2.79
C SER A 399 -13.04 12.08 3.09
N GLU A 400 -14.01 11.39 3.69
CA GLU A 400 -15.30 11.96 4.07
C GLU A 400 -15.23 12.81 5.36
N LEU A 401 -14.30 12.50 6.27
CA LEU A 401 -14.20 13.14 7.59
C LEU A 401 -13.53 14.51 7.55
N TYR A 402 -12.63 14.74 6.60
CA TYR A 402 -11.93 16.01 6.43
C TYR A 402 -12.65 16.94 5.42
N PRO A 403 -12.72 18.24 5.73
CA PRO A 403 -13.21 19.25 4.80
C PRO A 403 -12.43 19.25 3.50
N THR A 404 -13.10 19.55 2.39
CA THR A 404 -12.50 19.57 1.04
C THR A 404 -11.19 20.36 0.98
N VAL A 405 -11.12 21.51 1.67
CA VAL A 405 -9.94 22.40 1.71
C VAL A 405 -8.70 21.75 2.32
N ILE A 406 -8.87 20.87 3.32
CA ILE A 406 -7.75 20.23 4.04
C ILE A 406 -7.72 18.69 3.89
N ARG A 407 -8.62 18.13 3.08
CA ARG A 407 -8.81 16.69 2.88
C ARG A 407 -7.55 15.98 2.43
N ASN A 408 -6.87 16.53 1.43
CA ASN A 408 -5.65 15.95 0.90
C ASN A 408 -4.51 15.99 1.92
N ALA A 409 -4.41 17.06 2.71
CA ALA A 409 -3.43 17.17 3.79
C ALA A 409 -3.69 16.13 4.90
N GLY A 410 -4.96 15.96 5.31
CA GLY A 410 -5.33 14.96 6.32
C GLY A 410 -5.14 13.52 5.88
N LEU A 411 -5.53 13.19 4.65
CA LEU A 411 -5.23 11.89 4.03
C LEU A 411 -3.71 11.64 3.96
N GLY A 412 -2.93 12.66 3.58
CA GLY A 412 -1.46 12.58 3.52
C GLY A 412 -0.83 12.27 4.88
N VAL A 413 -1.23 12.98 5.95
CA VAL A 413 -0.72 12.74 7.31
C VAL A 413 -1.07 11.34 7.82
N CYS A 414 -2.32 10.89 7.61
CA CYS A 414 -2.74 9.55 7.99
C CYS A 414 -2.05 8.45 7.16
N SER A 415 -1.77 8.72 5.87
CA SER A 415 -1.01 7.80 5.02
C SER A 415 0.45 7.71 5.46
N MET A 416 1.07 8.79 5.94
CA MET A 416 2.42 8.73 6.51
C MET A 416 2.47 7.85 7.76
N SER A 417 1.49 7.97 8.68
CA SER A 417 1.44 7.11 9.87
C SER A 417 1.20 5.63 9.52
N CYS A 418 0.41 5.36 8.47
CA CYS A 418 0.28 4.02 7.90
C CYS A 418 1.64 3.43 7.51
N ARG A 419 2.49 4.20 6.81
CA ARG A 419 3.81 3.70 6.40
C ARG A 419 4.71 3.38 7.60
N VAL A 420 4.60 4.12 8.70
CA VAL A 420 5.30 3.77 9.95
C VAL A 420 4.88 2.39 10.45
N GLY A 421 3.58 2.05 10.37
CA GLY A 421 3.10 0.69 10.68
C GLY A 421 3.70 -0.38 9.76
N GLY A 422 3.85 -0.08 8.48
CA GLY A 422 4.57 -0.95 7.53
C GLY A 422 6.07 -1.12 7.83
N ILE A 423 6.74 -0.07 8.30
CA ILE A 423 8.16 -0.12 8.71
C ILE A 423 8.34 -1.02 9.94
N LEU A 424 7.40 -1.01 10.89
CA LEU A 424 7.49 -1.84 12.10
C LEU A 424 6.98 -3.27 11.90
N ALA A 425 6.15 -3.51 10.87
CA ALA A 425 5.53 -4.82 10.63
C ALA A 425 6.53 -6.00 10.52
N PRO A 426 7.68 -5.90 9.82
CA PRO A 426 8.66 -6.98 9.74
C PRO A 426 9.26 -7.42 11.08
N PHE A 427 9.27 -6.54 12.09
CA PHE A 427 9.78 -6.90 13.41
C PHE A 427 8.75 -7.69 14.25
N VAL A 428 7.46 -7.65 13.89
CA VAL A 428 6.41 -8.32 14.67
C VAL A 428 6.51 -9.85 14.64
N PRO A 429 6.66 -10.51 13.46
CA PRO A 429 6.84 -11.97 13.41
C PRO A 429 8.05 -12.45 14.22
N SER A 430 9.14 -11.70 14.23
CA SER A 430 10.36 -12.08 14.96
C SER A 430 10.23 -12.11 16.48
N MET A 431 9.19 -11.49 17.06
CA MET A 431 8.87 -11.64 18.48
C MET A 431 8.47 -13.07 18.87
N LYS A 432 8.22 -13.95 17.89
CA LYS A 432 8.03 -15.40 18.09
C LYS A 432 9.22 -16.06 18.80
N SER A 433 10.43 -15.49 18.67
CA SER A 433 11.63 -15.94 19.39
C SER A 433 11.52 -15.83 20.91
N LEU A 434 10.73 -14.87 21.41
CA LEU A 434 10.45 -14.72 22.84
C LEU A 434 9.35 -15.69 23.28
N HIS A 435 8.23 -15.70 22.55
CA HIS A 435 7.12 -16.62 22.79
C HIS A 435 6.24 -16.72 21.54
N THR A 436 5.81 -17.95 21.19
CA THR A 436 5.07 -18.27 19.95
C THR A 436 3.83 -17.39 19.73
N SER A 437 3.15 -17.00 20.80
CA SER A 437 1.90 -16.23 20.73
C SER A 437 2.06 -14.71 20.67
N MET A 438 3.28 -14.16 20.82
CA MET A 438 3.52 -12.70 20.89
C MET A 438 3.10 -11.94 19.62
N PRO A 439 3.41 -12.39 18.39
CA PRO A 439 3.03 -11.66 17.18
C PRO A 439 1.51 -11.48 17.08
N PHE A 440 0.75 -12.55 17.34
CA PHE A 440 -0.71 -12.53 17.30
C PHE A 440 -1.32 -11.69 18.41
N MET A 441 -0.70 -11.64 19.59
CA MET A 441 -1.13 -10.75 20.67
C MET A 441 -0.96 -9.27 20.29
N VAL A 442 0.14 -8.91 19.62
CA VAL A 442 0.39 -7.54 19.14
C VAL A 442 -0.65 -7.16 18.08
N PHE A 443 -0.97 -8.07 17.15
CA PHE A 443 -2.03 -7.84 16.17
C PHE A 443 -3.42 -7.73 16.80
N CYS A 444 -3.72 -8.57 17.80
CA CYS A 444 -4.96 -8.52 18.55
C CYS A 444 -5.13 -7.17 19.28
N LEU A 445 -4.14 -6.79 20.09
CA LEU A 445 -4.19 -5.56 20.88
C LEU A 445 -4.30 -4.33 19.98
N SER A 446 -3.51 -4.26 18.90
CA SER A 446 -3.57 -3.14 17.95
C SER A 446 -4.88 -3.09 17.17
N GLY A 447 -5.44 -4.23 16.76
CA GLY A 447 -6.73 -4.29 16.07
C GLY A 447 -7.91 -3.89 16.96
N ILE A 448 -7.97 -4.42 18.19
CA ILE A 448 -9.06 -4.12 19.13
C ILE A 448 -8.98 -2.68 19.63
N SER A 449 -7.78 -2.18 19.97
CA SER A 449 -7.64 -0.78 20.39
C SER A 449 -8.02 0.18 19.27
N ALA A 450 -7.62 -0.10 18.02
CA ALA A 450 -7.99 0.70 16.86
C ALA A 450 -9.50 0.63 16.58
N ALA A 451 -10.14 -0.53 16.79
CA ALA A 451 -11.59 -0.65 16.71
C ALA A 451 -12.30 0.19 17.78
N CYS A 452 -11.86 0.13 19.04
CA CYS A 452 -12.43 0.92 20.13
C CYS A 452 -12.29 2.42 19.89
N LEU A 453 -11.08 2.87 19.50
CA LEU A 453 -10.84 4.28 19.18
C LEU A 453 -11.60 4.72 17.92
N GLY A 454 -11.74 3.83 16.92
CA GLY A 454 -12.52 4.07 15.71
C GLY A 454 -14.01 4.32 15.97
N LEU A 455 -14.59 3.71 17.02
CA LEU A 455 -15.97 3.96 17.43
C LEU A 455 -16.20 5.37 17.99
N LEU A 456 -15.16 6.03 18.49
CA LEU A 456 -15.21 7.41 18.99
C LEU A 456 -15.31 8.44 17.86
N LEU A 457 -14.99 8.05 16.62
CA LEU A 457 -15.12 8.93 15.47
C LEU A 457 -16.61 9.10 15.08
N PRO A 458 -16.95 10.15 14.33
CA PRO A 458 -18.34 10.40 13.96
C PRO A 458 -18.77 9.69 12.67
N GLU A 459 -20.01 9.22 12.62
CA GLU A 459 -20.55 8.58 11.40
C GLU A 459 -20.71 9.60 10.26
N THR A 460 -20.29 9.23 9.03
CA THR A 460 -20.32 10.07 7.82
C THR A 460 -21.40 9.63 6.81
N LEU A 461 -22.00 8.45 6.98
CA LEU A 461 -23.03 7.96 6.05
C LEU A 461 -24.20 8.95 5.88
N ASN A 462 -24.49 9.32 4.64
CA ASN A 462 -25.57 10.24 4.22
C ASN A 462 -25.53 11.63 4.86
N LYS A 463 -24.37 12.07 5.37
CA LYS A 463 -24.18 13.43 5.87
C LYS A 463 -23.44 14.28 4.84
N PRO A 464 -23.78 15.58 4.70
CA PRO A 464 -23.00 16.47 3.85
C PRO A 464 -21.56 16.55 4.39
N ALA A 465 -20.59 16.41 3.48
CA ALA A 465 -19.20 16.66 3.82
C ALA A 465 -19.04 18.16 4.10
N ALA A 466 -18.35 18.51 5.18
CA ALA A 466 -18.06 19.91 5.45
C ALA A 466 -17.19 20.49 4.33
N GLU A 467 -17.57 21.65 3.80
CA GLU A 467 -16.81 22.31 2.74
C GLU A 467 -15.77 23.26 3.35
N THR A 468 -16.08 23.85 4.51
CA THR A 468 -15.23 24.83 5.19
C THR A 468 -14.89 24.43 6.62
N LEU A 469 -13.84 25.03 7.19
CA LEU A 469 -13.46 24.83 8.60
C LEU A 469 -14.51 25.41 9.56
N ASP A 470 -15.16 26.51 9.18
CA ASP A 470 -16.15 27.19 10.00
C ASP A 470 -17.43 26.35 10.17
N GLU A 471 -17.81 25.57 9.15
CA GLU A 471 -18.91 24.59 9.22
C GLU A 471 -18.67 23.49 10.25
N LEU A 472 -17.41 23.10 10.48
CA LEU A 472 -17.07 22.12 11.52
C LEU A 472 -17.31 22.66 12.94
N SER A 473 -17.25 23.98 13.10
CA SER A 473 -17.43 24.68 14.37
C SER A 473 -18.87 25.12 14.62
N SER A 474 -19.73 25.04 13.60
CA SER A 474 -21.15 25.44 13.68
C SER A 474 -21.96 24.55 14.63
N PRO A 475 -22.86 25.13 15.45
CA PRO A 475 -23.71 24.39 16.40
C PRO A 475 -24.60 23.34 15.73
N THR A 476 -24.91 23.48 14.44
CA THR A 476 -25.66 22.48 13.66
C THR A 476 -24.85 21.20 13.45
N TYR A 477 -23.54 21.32 13.22
CA TYR A 477 -22.63 20.17 13.06
C TYR A 477 -22.26 19.58 14.43
N GLN A 478 -22.13 20.42 15.46
CA GLN A 478 -21.94 19.97 16.84
C GLN A 478 -23.16 19.25 17.44
N ARG A 479 -24.40 19.65 17.12
CA ARG A 479 -25.63 18.94 17.53
C ARG A 479 -25.77 17.55 16.91
N ILE A 480 -25.31 17.36 15.68
CA ILE A 480 -25.21 16.03 15.04
C ILE A 480 -24.17 15.13 15.77
N LEU A 481 -23.27 15.74 16.54
CA LEU A 481 -22.16 15.12 17.26
C LEU A 481 -22.32 15.15 18.79
N GLU A 482 -23.39 15.77 19.33
CA GLU A 482 -23.62 15.99 20.76
C GLU A 482 -23.55 14.72 21.64
N PRO A 483 -24.06 13.54 21.24
CA PRO A 483 -23.87 12.34 22.06
C PRO A 483 -22.41 11.84 22.13
N TYR A 484 -21.49 12.42 21.35
CA TYR A 484 -20.07 12.04 21.31
C TYR A 484 -19.15 13.06 21.99
N ASN A 485 -19.52 14.35 22.03
CA ASN A 485 -18.76 15.38 22.74
C ASN A 485 -18.84 15.26 24.27
N GLN A 486 -19.86 14.60 24.83
CA GLN A 486 -19.94 14.35 26.27
C GLN A 486 -18.84 13.39 26.79
N ILE A 487 -18.29 12.52 25.93
CA ILE A 487 -17.17 11.63 26.28
C ILE A 487 -15.83 12.39 26.28
N LEU A 488 -15.70 13.43 25.44
CA LEU A 488 -14.51 14.27 25.31
C LEU A 488 -14.33 15.27 26.44
N HIS A 489 -15.35 15.55 27.25
CA HIS A 489 -15.21 16.39 28.44
C HIS A 489 -14.64 15.64 29.66
N PHE A 490 -14.40 14.32 29.54
CA PHE A 490 -13.87 13.46 30.60
C PHE A 490 -12.41 13.04 30.42
N PHE A 491 -11.77 13.38 29.29
CA PHE A 491 -10.34 13.18 29.00
C PHE A 491 -9.72 14.53 28.64
#